data_AF-A0A931FWK7-F1
#
_entry.id   AF-A0A931FWK7-F1
#
_cell.length_a   1.000
_cell.length_b   1.000
_cell.length_c   1.000
_cell.angle_alpha   90.00
_cell.angle_beta   90.00
_cell.angle_gamma   90.00
#
_symmetry.space_group_name_H-M   'P 1'
#
loop_
_entity.id
_entity.type
_entity.pdbx_description
1 polymer ?
#
loop_
_entity_poly.entity_id
_entity_poly.type
_entity_poly.pdbx_seq_one_letter_code
_entity_poly.pdbx_strand_id
1 'polypeptide(L)'
;MKQIILLLTSLTYVILTSCDNSAGRKKLDLTTIENEEILIENYRISEITTIHQFVDITDKRWDKVERILEANDGSVDSIFISQDTLYLQKTSEQPIIYDLALIKFGYKIILLEPNKE
;
A
#
# COMPACT_ATOMS: atom_id res chain seq x y z
N MET A 1 -48.11 14.30 44.30
CA MET A 1 -46.91 14.83 44.97
C MET A 1 -46.05 13.67 45.45
N LYS A 2 -44.91 13.43 44.81
CA LYS A 2 -43.70 12.81 45.37
C LYS A 2 -42.57 13.10 44.37
N GLN A 3 -41.61 13.90 44.81
CA GLN A 3 -40.35 14.16 44.12
C GLN A 3 -39.39 12.96 44.30
N ILE A 4 -38.21 13.10 43.69
CA ILE A 4 -36.90 12.48 43.99
C ILE A 4 -36.79 11.04 43.43
N ILE A 5 -35.78 10.61 42.67
CA ILE A 5 -34.34 10.95 42.58
C ILE A 5 -33.84 10.76 41.14
N LEU A 6 -33.08 11.74 40.67
CA LEU A 6 -32.20 11.69 39.51
C LEU A 6 -30.98 10.81 39.85
N LEU A 7 -30.72 9.75 39.08
CA LEU A 7 -29.40 9.11 39.06
C LEU A 7 -28.95 9.02 37.61
N LEU A 8 -28.10 9.99 37.24
CA LEU A 8 -27.21 9.91 36.10
C LEU A 8 -26.34 8.66 36.26
N THR A 9 -26.62 7.60 35.51
CA THR A 9 -25.59 6.61 35.21
C THR A 9 -24.93 7.02 33.91
N SER A 10 -23.90 7.85 34.08
CA SER A 10 -22.79 8.07 33.15
C SER A 10 -22.29 6.71 32.64
N LEU A 11 -22.78 6.29 31.47
CA LEU A 11 -22.21 5.14 30.78
C LEU A 11 -20.93 5.65 30.12
N THR A 12 -19.84 5.31 30.79
CA THR A 12 -18.51 5.84 30.55
C THR A 12 -18.07 5.49 29.13
N TYR A 13 -17.67 6.54 28.44
CA TYR A 13 -17.08 6.58 27.12
C TYR A 13 -15.76 5.79 27.14
N VAL A 14 -15.81 4.48 26.89
CA VAL A 14 -14.61 3.73 26.48
C VAL A 14 -14.55 3.86 24.96
N ILE A 15 -14.02 4.98 24.48
CA ILE A 15 -13.43 4.98 23.15
C ILE A 15 -12.26 4.03 23.26
N LEU A 16 -12.44 2.80 22.78
CA LEU A 16 -11.32 2.01 22.32
C LEU A 16 -10.78 2.75 21.09
N THR A 17 -10.04 3.85 21.32
CA THR A 17 -9.02 4.26 20.37
C THR A 17 -8.04 3.10 20.42
N SER A 18 -8.23 2.12 19.55
CA SER A 18 -7.12 1.26 19.18
C SER A 18 -6.06 2.21 18.67
N CYS A 19 -5.11 2.54 19.55
CA CYS A 19 -3.80 2.94 19.09
C CYS A 19 -3.38 1.81 18.17
N ASP A 20 -3.32 2.09 16.87
CA ASP A 20 -2.71 1.22 15.89
C ASP A 20 -1.26 0.99 16.35
N ASN A 21 -1.08 -0.06 17.15
CA ASN A 21 0.20 -0.63 17.51
C ASN A 21 0.73 -1.45 16.33
N SER A 22 0.57 -0.96 15.11
CA SER A 22 1.39 -1.40 14.00
C SER A 22 2.70 -0.63 14.14
N ALA A 23 3.68 -1.29 14.77
CA ALA A 23 5.10 -1.03 14.56
C ALA A 23 5.46 -1.35 13.09
N GLY A 24 4.72 -0.77 12.14
CA GLY A 24 4.95 -0.87 10.72
C GLY A 24 6.20 -0.07 10.41
N ARG A 25 7.12 -0.68 9.66
CA ARG A 25 8.27 0.04 9.14
C ARG A 25 7.75 1.24 8.34
N LYS A 26 8.31 2.42 8.61
CA LYS A 26 7.91 3.67 7.97
C LYS A 26 8.05 3.55 6.46
N LYS A 27 6.96 3.78 5.71
CA LYS A 27 7.00 3.96 4.25
C LYS A 27 7.69 5.29 3.94
N LEU A 28 8.77 5.23 3.17
CA LEU A 28 9.52 6.38 2.67
C LEU A 28 9.14 6.63 1.22
N ASP A 29 9.19 7.90 0.80
CA ASP A 29 8.94 8.33 -0.59
C ASP A 29 7.65 7.74 -1.19
N LEU A 30 6.59 7.63 -0.37
CA LEU A 30 5.32 7.05 -0.76
C LEU A 30 4.69 7.87 -1.90
N THR A 31 4.43 7.19 -3.00
CA THR A 31 3.65 7.68 -4.12
C THR A 31 2.45 6.78 -4.33
N THR A 32 1.33 7.36 -4.74
CA THR A 32 0.06 6.65 -4.89
C THR A 32 -0.54 6.86 -6.27
N ILE A 33 -1.07 5.80 -6.85
CA ILE A 33 -1.85 5.84 -8.09
C ILE A 33 -3.17 5.15 -7.80
N GLU A 34 -4.29 5.75 -8.19
CA GLU A 34 -5.59 5.17 -7.90
C GLU A 34 -6.59 5.32 -9.05
N ASN A 35 -7.52 4.36 -9.12
CA ASN A 35 -8.75 4.47 -9.88
C ASN A 35 -9.94 4.16 -8.94
N GLU A 36 -11.12 3.89 -9.50
CA GLU A 36 -12.32 3.58 -8.72
C GLU A 36 -12.26 2.25 -7.97
N GLU A 37 -11.46 1.29 -8.45
CA GLU A 37 -11.42 -0.09 -7.95
C GLU A 37 -10.22 -0.37 -7.04
N ILE A 38 -9.08 0.24 -7.35
CA ILE A 38 -7.80 -0.07 -6.72
C ILE A 38 -7.02 1.19 -6.32
N LEU A 39 -6.18 1.03 -5.31
CA LEU A 39 -5.13 1.96 -4.90
C LEU A 39 -3.78 1.23 -5.00
N ILE A 40 -2.81 1.84 -5.66
CA ILE A 40 -1.44 1.36 -5.75
C ILE A 40 -0.57 2.27 -4.91
N GLU A 41 0.22 1.69 -4.02
CA GLU A 41 1.22 2.39 -3.21
C GLU A 41 2.62 1.93 -3.63
N ASN A 42 3.45 2.86 -4.09
CA ASN A 42 4.87 2.63 -4.36
C ASN A 42 5.70 3.39 -3.33
N TYR A 43 6.54 2.67 -2.59
CA TYR A 43 7.29 3.22 -1.47
C TYR A 43 8.59 2.48 -1.23
N ARG A 44 9.42 3.04 -0.36
CA ARG A 44 10.68 2.44 0.09
C ARG A 44 10.61 2.11 1.58
N ILE A 45 11.31 1.06 1.98
CA ILE A 45 11.59 0.78 3.38
C ILE A 45 13.11 0.71 3.55
N SER A 46 13.64 1.47 4.51
CA SER A 46 15.01 1.32 4.96
C SER A 46 15.12 0.10 5.88
N GLU A 47 15.96 -0.84 5.50
CA GLU A 47 16.49 -1.86 6.41
C GLU A 47 17.82 -1.37 7.01
N ILE A 48 18.47 -2.21 7.83
CA ILE A 48 19.69 -1.82 8.57
C ILE A 48 20.83 -1.44 7.61
N THR A 49 20.97 -2.16 6.49
CA THR A 49 22.08 -1.99 5.54
C THR A 49 21.62 -1.75 4.09
N THR A 50 20.33 -1.86 3.81
CA THR A 50 19.77 -1.80 2.44
C THR A 50 18.49 -0.98 2.42
N ILE A 51 18.11 -0.50 1.24
CA ILE A 51 16.79 0.11 0.98
C ILE A 51 16.11 -0.76 -0.06
N HIS A 52 14.87 -1.14 0.22
CA HIS A 52 14.07 -1.97 -0.68
C HIS A 52 12.87 -1.14 -1.15
N GLN A 53 12.52 -1.32 -2.42
CA GLN A 53 11.33 -0.75 -3.04
C GLN A 53 10.19 -1.77 -3.00
N PHE A 54 9.01 -1.29 -2.66
CA PHE A 54 7.80 -2.09 -2.55
C PHE A 54 6.69 -1.43 -3.36
N VAL A 55 5.88 -2.28 -3.98
CA VAL A 55 4.61 -1.87 -4.57
C VAL A 55 3.52 -2.76 -4.02
N ASP A 56 2.53 -2.15 -3.39
CA ASP A 56 1.34 -2.82 -2.88
C ASP A 56 0.11 -2.37 -3.69
N ILE A 57 -0.85 -3.27 -3.83
CA ILE A 57 -2.18 -3.03 -4.42
C ILE A 57 -3.25 -3.25 -3.35
N THR A 58 -4.17 -2.31 -3.26
CA THR A 58 -5.34 -2.37 -2.39
C THR A 58 -6.59 -2.48 -3.24
N ASP A 59 -7.38 -3.54 -3.04
CA ASP A 59 -8.75 -3.64 -3.54
C ASP A 59 -9.67 -2.79 -2.64
N LYS A 60 -10.24 -1.72 -3.21
CA LYS A 60 -11.07 -0.76 -2.46
C LYS A 60 -12.43 -1.32 -2.06
N ARG A 61 -12.93 -2.35 -2.77
CA ARG A 61 -14.22 -2.97 -2.47
C ARG A 61 -14.14 -3.86 -1.23
N TRP A 62 -13.02 -4.56 -1.07
CA TRP A 62 -12.81 -5.51 0.03
C TRP A 62 -11.85 -5.00 1.11
N ASP A 63 -11.30 -3.80 0.93
CA ASP A 63 -10.27 -3.19 1.77
C ASP A 63 -9.08 -4.15 2.01
N LYS A 64 -8.65 -4.83 0.94
CA LYS A 64 -7.62 -5.87 1.00
C LYS A 64 -6.35 -5.40 0.32
N VAL A 65 -5.26 -5.36 1.08
CA VAL A 65 -3.92 -5.02 0.59
C VAL A 65 -3.13 -6.29 0.27
N GLU A 66 -2.50 -6.34 -0.89
CA GLU A 66 -1.55 -7.37 -1.28
C GLU A 66 -0.30 -6.77 -1.92
N ARG A 67 0.86 -7.43 -1.74
CA ARG A 67 2.09 -7.03 -2.39
C ARG A 67 2.12 -7.49 -3.85
N ILE A 68 2.61 -6.63 -4.74
CA ILE A 68 2.85 -6.96 -6.15
C ILE A 68 4.30 -6.86 -6.58
N LEU A 69 5.12 -6.08 -5.86
CA LEU A 69 6.55 -5.98 -6.11
C LEU A 69 7.31 -5.89 -4.78
N GLU A 70 8.41 -6.62 -4.71
CA GLU A 70 9.52 -6.39 -3.80
C GLU A 70 10.82 -6.38 -4.60
N ALA A 71 11.61 -5.31 -4.49
CA ALA A 71 12.82 -5.13 -5.28
C ALA A 71 13.87 -4.34 -4.51
N ASN A 72 15.11 -4.34 -5.00
CA ASN A 72 16.12 -3.41 -4.53
C ASN A 72 15.69 -1.97 -4.86
N ASP A 73 16.15 -1.00 -4.07
CA ASP A 73 15.87 0.42 -4.34
C ASP A 73 16.19 0.82 -5.79
N GLY A 74 15.35 1.70 -6.35
CA GLY A 74 15.48 2.22 -7.70
C GLY A 74 15.27 1.19 -8.81
N SER A 75 14.45 0.16 -8.59
CA SER A 75 14.16 -0.86 -9.61
C SER A 75 13.04 -0.46 -10.55
N VAL A 76 12.06 0.31 -10.07
CA VAL A 76 10.92 0.81 -10.83
C VAL A 76 10.84 2.33 -10.71
N ASP A 77 10.75 3.01 -11.85
CA ASP A 77 10.72 4.47 -11.94
C ASP A 77 9.29 5.02 -11.92
N SER A 78 8.41 4.43 -12.73
CA SER A 78 7.02 4.87 -12.85
C SER A 78 6.06 3.69 -12.95
N ILE A 79 4.82 3.94 -12.55
CA ILE A 79 3.75 2.97 -12.59
C ILE A 79 2.53 3.66 -13.22
N PHE A 80 1.80 2.93 -14.06
CA PHE A 80 0.54 3.42 -14.60
C PHE A 80 -0.46 2.29 -14.84
N ILE A 81 -1.74 2.64 -14.82
CA ILE A 81 -2.85 1.71 -15.02
C ILE A 81 -3.43 1.96 -16.42
N SER A 82 -3.65 0.91 -17.18
CA SER A 82 -4.44 0.97 -18.41
C SER A 82 -5.30 -0.28 -18.50
N GLN A 83 -6.62 -0.09 -18.51
CA GLN A 83 -7.61 -1.17 -18.38
C GLN A 83 -7.27 -2.04 -17.15
N ASP A 84 -7.34 -3.37 -17.30
CA ASP A 84 -7.02 -4.33 -16.26
C ASP A 84 -5.52 -4.67 -16.22
N THR A 85 -4.65 -3.74 -16.62
CA THR A 85 -3.20 -3.94 -16.61
C THR A 85 -2.48 -2.82 -15.86
N LEU A 86 -1.63 -3.22 -14.93
CA LEU A 86 -0.68 -2.37 -14.24
C LEU A 86 0.69 -2.53 -14.87
N TYR A 87 1.25 -1.41 -15.33
CA TYR A 87 2.56 -1.36 -15.94
C TYR A 87 3.58 -0.77 -14.97
N LEU A 88 4.68 -1.48 -14.77
CA LEU A 88 5.79 -1.09 -13.92
C LEU A 88 6.99 -0.82 -14.82
N GLN A 89 7.42 0.43 -14.90
CA GLN A 89 8.52 0.85 -15.77
C GLN A 89 9.86 0.59 -15.07
N LYS A 90 10.69 -0.33 -15.61
CA LYS A 90 12.03 -0.56 -15.07
C LYS A 90 12.86 0.72 -15.17
N THR A 91 13.69 0.95 -14.15
CA THR A 91 14.71 2.00 -14.18
C THR A 91 15.96 1.58 -14.96
N SER A 92 16.28 0.28 -14.99
CA SER A 92 17.45 -0.25 -15.70
C SER A 92 17.15 -1.57 -16.44
N GLU A 93 18.09 -2.04 -17.25
CA GLU A 93 17.95 -3.29 -18.00
C GLU A 93 17.85 -4.52 -17.07
N GLN A 94 18.57 -4.49 -15.95
CA GLN A 94 18.71 -5.61 -15.02
C GLN A 94 18.44 -5.17 -13.56
N PRO A 95 17.18 -4.82 -13.21
CA PRO A 95 16.83 -4.51 -11.84
C PRO A 95 16.86 -5.79 -10.98
N ILE A 96 17.19 -5.63 -9.70
CA ILE A 96 17.16 -6.73 -8.73
C ILE A 96 15.75 -6.83 -8.19
N ILE A 97 14.97 -7.76 -8.73
CA ILE A 97 13.60 -8.05 -8.30
C ILE A 97 13.60 -9.29 -7.41
N TYR A 98 13.06 -9.17 -6.20
CA TYR A 98 12.96 -10.26 -5.23
C TYR A 98 11.62 -11.00 -5.37
N ASP A 99 10.53 -10.26 -5.56
CA ASP A 99 9.20 -10.81 -5.81
C ASP A 99 8.42 -9.93 -6.79
N LEU A 100 7.65 -10.58 -7.67
CA LEU A 100 6.79 -9.93 -8.66
C LEU A 100 5.55 -10.79 -8.87
N ALA A 101 4.40 -10.27 -8.49
CA ALA A 101 3.13 -10.89 -8.83
C ALA A 101 2.84 -10.69 -10.32
N LEU A 102 2.27 -11.70 -10.98
CA LEU A 102 1.82 -11.59 -12.37
C LEU A 102 0.38 -11.09 -12.50
N ILE A 103 -0.46 -11.39 -11.50
CA ILE A 103 -1.88 -11.01 -11.44
C ILE A 103 -2.28 -10.78 -9.98
N LYS A 104 -3.02 -9.70 -9.68
CA LYS A 104 -3.72 -9.46 -8.41
C LYS A 104 -5.05 -8.75 -8.64
N PHE A 105 -6.10 -9.19 -7.94
CA PHE A 105 -7.45 -8.60 -8.01
C PHE A 105 -7.98 -8.41 -9.44
N GLY A 106 -7.63 -9.33 -10.36
CA GLY A 106 -8.01 -9.24 -11.78
C GLY A 106 -7.07 -8.40 -12.65
N TYR A 107 -6.18 -7.59 -12.05
CA TYR A 107 -5.19 -6.80 -12.77
C TYR A 107 -3.98 -7.65 -13.14
N LYS A 108 -3.63 -7.66 -14.43
CA LYS A 108 -2.36 -8.18 -14.93
C LYS A 108 -1.24 -7.19 -14.60
N ILE A 109 -0.10 -7.71 -14.17
CA ILE A 109 1.06 -6.90 -13.79
C ILE A 109 2.16 -7.15 -14.82
N ILE A 110 2.65 -6.10 -15.46
CA ILE A 110 3.66 -6.17 -16.51
C ILE A 110 4.83 -5.26 -16.16
N LEU A 111 6.02 -5.84 -16.13
CA LEU A 111 7.28 -5.11 -16.01
C LEU A 111 7.75 -4.71 -17.43
N LEU A 112 7.92 -3.41 -17.67
CA LEU A 112 8.33 -2.84 -18.96
C LEU A 112 9.85 -2.63 -19.02
N GLU A 113 10.41 -2.77 -20.22
CA GLU A 113 11.82 -2.43 -20.51
C GLU A 113 12.11 -0.96 -20.22
N PRO A 114 13.30 -0.60 -19.70
CA PRO A 114 13.64 0.78 -19.35
C PRO A 114 13.44 1.74 -20.54
N ASN A 115 13.01 2.96 -20.24
CA ASN A 115 12.94 4.01 -21.25
C ASN A 115 14.36 4.31 -21.75
N LYS A 116 14.56 4.18 -23.06
CA LYS A 116 15.80 4.58 -23.72
C LYS A 116 15.68 6.07 -24.00
N GLU A 117 16.35 6.90 -23.21
CA GLU A 117 16.58 8.32 -23.52
C GLU A 117 17.40 8.48 -24.81
#